data_AF-A0A8T4FEK6-F1
#
_entry.id   AF-A0A8T4FEK6-F1
#
_cell.length_a   1.000
_cell.length_b   1.000
_cell.length_c   1.000
_cell.angle_alpha   90.00
_cell.angle_beta   90.00
_cell.angle_gamma   90.00
#
_symmetry.space_group_name_H-M   'P 1'
#
loop_
_entity.id
_entity.type
_entity.pdbx_description
1 polymer ?
#
loop_
_entity_poly.entity_id
_entity_poly.type
_entity_poly.pdbx_seq_one_letter_code
_entity_poly.pdbx_strand_id
1 'polypeptide(L)'
;MSEQPFDRVAREQAAAVPAQQPAQHQVQQYAQHQVQHQPPSSAMRQPVAKGIQMKERNPLGVWIGLPLITLGIYGYVWYYMIHSELADFDRRRVISPGGALAALLFGWLTAGIWTLVSFYGAGKKIADAQRAAGLSPTCSPGLGLVLLFILGLGILYYQAELNKVVRANSNVPPGHEVFLYV
;
A
#
# COMPACT_ATOMS: atom_id res chain seq x y z
N MET A 1 -68.00 14.36 18.26
CA MET A 1 -66.97 14.78 17.30
C MET A 1 -65.88 13.72 17.35
N SER A 2 -66.00 12.74 16.46
CA SER A 2 -65.34 11.44 16.48
C SER A 2 -64.24 11.43 15.42
N GLU A 3 -62.98 11.43 15.83
CA GLU A 3 -61.85 11.36 14.91
C GLU A 3 -61.78 9.99 14.21
N GLN A 4 -61.63 10.02 12.89
CA GLN A 4 -61.58 8.84 12.02
C GLN A 4 -60.23 8.11 12.21
N PRO A 5 -60.22 6.76 12.26
CA PRO A 5 -59.02 5.97 12.57
C PRO A 5 -57.93 6.00 11.49
N PHE A 6 -58.22 6.50 10.28
CA PHE A 6 -57.28 6.52 9.15
C PHE A 6 -56.21 7.62 9.25
N ASP A 7 -56.45 8.71 9.98
CA ASP A 7 -55.50 9.82 10.11
C ASP A 7 -54.34 9.51 11.08
N ARG A 8 -54.47 8.45 11.89
CA ARG A 8 -53.43 8.02 12.84
C ARG A 8 -52.29 7.26 12.13
N VAL A 9 -52.63 6.42 11.16
CA VAL A 9 -51.68 5.55 10.46
C VAL A 9 -50.71 6.36 9.58
N ALA A 10 -51.18 7.48 9.01
CA ALA A 10 -50.34 8.39 8.23
C ALA A 10 -49.34 9.20 9.07
N ARG A 11 -49.63 9.44 10.37
CA ARG A 11 -48.72 10.15 11.27
C ARG A 11 -47.66 9.26 11.89
N GLU A 12 -47.91 7.95 12.06
CA GLU A 12 -46.93 7.02 12.64
C GLU A 12 -45.83 6.59 11.67
N GLN A 13 -46.04 6.65 10.35
CA GLN A 13 -45.01 6.28 9.36
C GLN A 13 -43.99 7.41 9.06
N ALA A 14 -44.21 8.62 9.58
CA ALA A 14 -43.26 9.73 9.45
C ALA A 14 -42.18 9.74 10.55
N ALA A 15 -42.24 8.82 11.52
CA ALA A 15 -41.40 8.86 12.71
C ALA A 15 -40.72 7.52 13.02
N ALA A 16 -39.91 6.99 12.09
CA ALA A 16 -38.81 6.07 12.40
C ALA A 16 -38.03 5.71 11.13
N VAL A 17 -37.18 6.62 10.65
CA VAL A 17 -35.97 6.20 9.94
C VAL A 17 -34.92 6.02 11.05
N PRO A 18 -34.45 4.80 11.36
CA PRO A 18 -33.31 4.67 12.24
C PRO A 18 -32.13 5.34 11.53
N ALA A 19 -31.66 6.45 12.09
CA ALA A 19 -30.39 7.04 11.71
C ALA A 19 -29.31 5.96 11.94
N GLN A 20 -28.89 5.32 10.86
CA GLN A 20 -27.69 4.51 10.85
C GLN A 20 -26.50 5.44 11.10
N GLN A 21 -26.12 5.57 12.36
CA GLN A 21 -24.80 6.04 12.77
C GLN A 21 -23.95 4.84 13.21
N PRO A 22 -23.06 4.34 12.33
CA PRO A 22 -21.92 3.56 12.79
C PRO A 22 -20.65 4.13 12.18
N ALA A 23 -20.12 5.21 12.77
CA ALA A 23 -18.77 5.67 12.42
C ALA A 23 -18.11 6.47 13.55
N GLN A 24 -18.87 7.22 14.35
CA GLN A 24 -18.27 8.13 15.35
C GLN A 24 -17.70 7.41 16.57
N HIS A 25 -18.31 6.31 17.03
CA HIS A 25 -17.78 5.55 18.17
C HIS A 25 -16.45 4.87 17.88
N GLN A 26 -16.21 4.45 16.63
CA GLN A 26 -14.90 3.95 16.25
C GLN A 26 -13.91 5.12 16.33
N VAL A 27 -14.27 6.33 15.85
CA VAL A 27 -13.39 7.52 15.87
C VAL A 27 -12.88 7.93 17.23
N GLN A 28 -13.72 7.87 18.24
CA GLN A 28 -13.29 8.17 19.60
C GLN A 28 -12.39 7.08 20.20
N GLN A 29 -12.57 5.82 19.84
CA GLN A 29 -11.74 4.75 20.39
C GLN A 29 -10.30 4.79 19.86
N TYR A 30 -10.07 5.25 18.62
CA TYR A 30 -8.72 5.53 18.13
C TYR A 30 -8.12 6.83 18.69
N ALA A 31 -8.93 7.84 19.01
CA ALA A 31 -8.45 9.10 19.59
C ALA A 31 -7.97 8.96 21.05
N GLN A 32 -8.59 8.10 21.84
CA GLN A 32 -8.25 7.99 23.27
C GLN A 32 -6.95 7.23 23.57
N HIS A 33 -6.40 6.45 22.63
CA HIS A 33 -5.14 5.73 22.84
C HIS A 33 -3.89 6.58 22.55
N GLN A 34 -4.02 7.86 22.17
CA GLN A 34 -2.90 8.70 21.71
C GLN A 34 -2.51 9.85 22.65
N VAL A 35 -2.61 9.65 23.97
CA VAL A 35 -2.16 10.66 24.95
C VAL A 35 -0.89 10.24 25.71
N GLN A 36 0.07 9.61 25.03
CA GLN A 36 1.45 9.58 25.50
C GLN A 36 2.35 8.96 24.44
N HIS A 37 3.63 9.34 24.44
CA HIS A 37 4.69 8.97 23.49
C HIS A 37 4.83 9.94 22.29
N GLN A 38 5.06 11.21 22.61
CA GLN A 38 5.91 12.05 21.78
C GLN A 38 7.38 11.65 22.03
N PRO A 39 8.11 11.02 21.10
CA PRO A 39 9.53 10.78 21.29
C PRO A 39 10.33 12.09 21.19
N PRO A 40 11.47 12.19 21.90
CA PRO A 40 12.30 13.39 21.95
C PRO A 40 12.84 13.74 20.56
N SER A 41 12.88 15.04 20.30
CA SER A 41 13.33 15.69 19.07
C SER A 41 14.69 15.19 18.56
N SER A 42 14.67 14.19 17.69
CA SER A 42 15.66 14.07 16.62
C SER A 42 15.49 15.28 15.71
N ALA A 43 16.59 15.90 15.26
CA ALA A 43 16.56 17.06 14.36
C ALA A 43 15.47 16.88 13.28
N MET A 44 14.35 17.61 13.43
CA MET A 44 13.11 17.31 12.71
C MET A 44 13.36 17.48 11.22
N ARG A 45 13.55 16.37 10.53
CA ARG A 45 13.54 16.32 9.06
C ARG A 45 12.17 16.84 8.67
N GLN A 46 12.12 18.05 8.08
CA GLN A 46 10.86 18.66 7.70
C GLN A 46 10.27 17.87 6.52
N PRO A 47 8.98 17.51 6.55
CA PRO A 47 8.31 16.96 5.39
C PRO A 47 8.44 17.89 4.18
N VAL A 48 8.82 17.34 3.03
CA VAL A 48 8.97 18.09 1.77
C VAL A 48 7.88 17.79 0.75
N ALA A 49 7.13 16.71 0.95
CA ALA A 49 6.02 16.31 0.09
C ALA A 49 5.05 15.40 0.85
N LYS A 50 3.92 15.12 0.21
CA LYS A 50 2.95 14.13 0.66
C LYS A 50 2.84 12.99 -0.35
N GLY A 51 2.58 11.81 0.17
CA GLY A 51 2.37 10.56 -0.57
C GLY A 51 1.15 9.81 -0.06
N ILE A 52 0.86 8.65 -0.66
CA ILE A 52 -0.18 7.74 -0.18
C ILE A 52 0.45 6.51 0.47
N GLN A 53 -0.05 6.12 1.65
CA GLN A 53 0.40 4.95 2.38
C GLN A 53 0.17 3.65 1.59
N MET A 54 1.24 2.89 1.38
CA MET A 54 1.23 1.57 0.74
C MET A 54 0.69 0.48 1.70
N LYS A 55 0.29 -0.67 1.15
CA LYS A 55 -0.24 -1.80 1.92
C LYS A 55 0.85 -2.76 2.39
N GLU A 56 0.88 -3.07 3.69
CA GLU A 56 1.72 -4.16 4.22
C GLU A 56 1.21 -5.51 3.75
N ARG A 57 2.12 -6.40 3.33
CA ARG A 57 1.77 -7.77 2.90
C ARG A 57 2.72 -8.78 3.52
N ASN A 58 2.23 -9.99 3.80
CA ASN A 58 3.10 -11.09 4.21
C ASN A 58 4.03 -11.50 3.04
N PRO A 59 5.36 -11.39 3.17
CA PRO A 59 6.30 -11.75 2.09
C PRO A 59 6.16 -13.20 1.61
N LEU A 60 5.90 -14.15 2.51
CA LEU A 60 5.70 -15.56 2.14
C LEU A 60 4.38 -15.76 1.39
N GLY A 61 3.32 -15.07 1.82
CA GLY A 61 2.02 -15.11 1.15
C GLY A 61 2.10 -14.57 -0.29
N VAL A 62 2.91 -13.54 -0.51
CA VAL A 62 3.13 -12.95 -1.83
C VAL A 62 4.03 -13.82 -2.71
N TRP A 63 5.10 -14.39 -2.15
CA TRP A 63 6.08 -15.16 -2.92
C TRP A 63 5.57 -16.54 -3.34
N ILE A 64 4.95 -17.28 -2.43
CA ILE A 64 4.56 -18.68 -2.70
C ILE A 64 3.09 -18.96 -2.44
N GLY A 65 2.49 -18.38 -1.39
CA GLY A 65 1.10 -18.71 -1.01
C GLY A 65 0.08 -18.41 -2.10
N LEU A 66 -0.06 -17.14 -2.47
CA LEU A 66 -1.03 -16.70 -3.47
C LEU A 66 -0.66 -17.13 -4.89
N PRO A 67 0.62 -17.10 -5.33
CA PRO A 67 0.99 -17.66 -6.62
C PRO A 67 0.63 -19.14 -6.74
N LEU A 68 0.80 -19.95 -5.69
CA LEU A 68 0.42 -21.37 -5.74
C LEU A 68 -1.10 -21.56 -5.91
N ILE A 69 -1.90 -20.80 -5.15
CA ILE A 69 -3.38 -20.87 -5.22
C ILE A 69 -3.90 -20.36 -6.57
N THR A 70 -3.25 -19.35 -7.14
CA THR A 70 -3.68 -18.70 -8.40
C THR A 70 -2.97 -19.23 -9.64
N LEU A 71 -2.26 -20.35 -9.54
CA LEU A 71 -1.48 -20.95 -10.64
C LEU A 71 -0.50 -19.97 -11.30
N GLY A 72 0.16 -19.14 -10.48
CA GLY A 72 1.17 -18.16 -10.87
C GLY A 72 0.62 -16.79 -11.25
N ILE A 73 -0.69 -16.65 -11.48
CA ILE A 73 -1.29 -15.40 -11.98
C ILE A 73 -1.10 -14.24 -11.01
N TYR A 74 -1.13 -14.50 -9.70
CA TYR A 74 -0.94 -13.46 -8.69
C TYR A 74 0.41 -12.74 -8.80
N GLY A 75 1.46 -13.36 -9.34
CA GLY A 75 2.74 -12.70 -9.56
C GLY A 75 2.63 -11.44 -10.43
N TYR A 76 1.82 -11.50 -11.49
CA TYR A 76 1.54 -10.35 -12.36
C TYR A 76 0.74 -9.27 -11.65
N VAL A 77 -0.30 -9.67 -10.91
CA VAL A 77 -1.15 -8.76 -10.13
C VAL A 77 -0.32 -8.03 -9.09
N TRP A 78 0.48 -8.77 -8.32
CA TRP A 78 1.39 -8.21 -7.33
C TRP A 78 2.34 -7.19 -7.96
N TYR A 79 2.96 -7.54 -9.10
CA TYR A 79 3.94 -6.66 -9.74
C TYR A 79 3.32 -5.35 -10.22
N TYR A 80 2.09 -5.40 -10.75
CA TYR A 80 1.31 -4.20 -11.05
C TYR A 80 0.99 -3.39 -9.79
N MET A 81 0.49 -4.05 -8.73
CA MET A 81 0.09 -3.38 -7.49
C MET A 81 1.24 -2.63 -6.82
N ILE A 82 2.43 -3.23 -6.68
CA ILE A 82 3.56 -2.56 -6.04
C ILE A 82 4.00 -1.31 -6.81
N HIS A 83 3.91 -1.32 -8.14
CA HIS A 83 4.27 -0.16 -8.96
C HIS A 83 3.21 0.94 -8.86
N SER A 84 1.92 0.57 -8.78
CA SER A 84 0.84 1.52 -8.52
C SER A 84 1.04 2.19 -7.16
N GLU A 85 1.26 1.40 -6.12
CA GLU A 85 1.49 1.92 -4.77
C GLU A 85 2.76 2.78 -4.68
N LEU A 86 3.84 2.41 -5.39
CA LEU A 86 5.06 3.24 -5.45
C LEU A 86 4.81 4.57 -6.17
N ALA A 87 4.00 4.57 -7.24
CA ALA A 87 3.63 5.78 -7.97
C ALA A 87 2.77 6.72 -7.09
N ASP A 88 1.85 6.15 -6.31
CA ASP A 88 1.00 6.91 -5.39
C ASP A 88 1.78 7.38 -4.15
N PHE A 89 2.76 6.60 -3.70
CA PHE A 89 3.60 6.91 -2.54
C PHE A 89 4.52 8.11 -2.79
N ASP A 90 5.20 8.21 -3.94
CA ASP A 90 6.02 9.38 -4.28
C ASP A 90 5.67 9.88 -5.69
N ARG A 91 4.63 10.72 -5.75
CA ARG A 91 4.09 11.30 -7.01
C ARG A 91 5.07 12.18 -7.78
N ARG A 92 6.22 12.52 -7.19
CA ARG A 92 7.30 13.24 -7.87
C ARG A 92 8.07 12.33 -8.82
N ARG A 93 7.89 11.01 -8.73
CA ARG A 93 8.57 10.01 -9.55
C ARG A 93 7.64 9.50 -10.63
N VAL A 94 8.17 9.41 -11.85
CA VAL A 94 7.44 8.83 -12.98
C VAL A 94 7.59 7.31 -12.92
N ILE A 95 6.52 6.64 -12.46
CA ILE A 95 6.45 5.18 -12.35
C ILE A 95 5.22 4.72 -13.13
N SER A 96 5.41 3.80 -14.08
CA SER A 96 4.32 3.24 -14.90
C SER A 96 3.99 1.80 -14.46
N PRO A 97 2.86 1.57 -13.76
CA PRO A 97 2.43 0.22 -13.39
C PRO A 97 2.13 -0.65 -14.61
N GLY A 98 1.50 -0.06 -15.64
CA GLY A 98 1.24 -0.73 -16.91
C GLY A 98 2.52 -1.10 -17.66
N GLY A 99 3.53 -0.23 -17.65
CA GLY A 99 4.83 -0.52 -18.26
C GLY A 99 5.59 -1.63 -17.55
N ALA A 100 5.51 -1.67 -16.22
CA ALA A 100 6.08 -2.75 -15.41
C ALA A 100 5.38 -4.10 -15.68
N LEU A 101 4.05 -4.10 -15.76
CA LEU A 101 3.28 -5.30 -16.12
C LEU A 101 3.59 -5.76 -17.56
N ALA A 102 3.69 -4.83 -18.51
CA ALA A 102 4.06 -5.13 -19.88
C ALA A 102 5.44 -5.81 -19.98
N ALA A 103 6.40 -5.40 -19.14
CA ALA A 103 7.72 -6.04 -19.09
C ALA A 103 7.66 -7.51 -18.64
N LEU A 104 6.67 -7.90 -17.83
CA LEU A 104 6.44 -9.30 -17.45
C LEU A 104 5.71 -10.08 -18.56
N LEU A 105 4.68 -9.49 -19.17
CA LEU A 105 3.86 -10.15 -20.19
C LEU A 105 4.59 -10.32 -21.53
N PHE A 106 5.36 -9.31 -21.93
CA PHE A 106 6.00 -9.24 -23.25
C PHE A 106 7.53 -9.36 -23.19
N GLY A 107 8.11 -9.54 -21.99
CA GLY A 107 9.55 -9.62 -21.85
C GLY A 107 10.19 -10.79 -22.59
N TRP A 108 9.44 -11.87 -22.83
CA TRP A 108 9.89 -13.01 -23.64
C TRP A 108 10.26 -12.62 -25.08
N LEU A 109 9.63 -11.58 -25.64
CA LEU A 109 9.97 -11.02 -26.96
C LEU A 109 11.42 -10.48 -27.01
N THR A 110 11.98 -10.16 -25.85
CA THR A 110 13.35 -9.65 -25.66
C THR A 110 14.26 -10.68 -24.97
N ALA A 111 13.94 -11.97 -25.09
CA ALA A 111 14.64 -13.05 -24.38
C ALA A 111 14.70 -12.85 -22.85
N GLY A 112 13.69 -12.19 -22.27
CA GLY A 112 13.61 -11.89 -20.84
C GLY A 112 14.42 -10.69 -20.37
N ILE A 113 15.21 -10.03 -21.24
CA ILE A 113 16.04 -8.89 -20.87
C ILE A 113 15.19 -7.74 -20.32
N TRP A 114 14.06 -7.43 -20.97
CA TRP A 114 13.16 -6.37 -20.50
C TRP A 114 12.58 -6.68 -19.10
N THR A 115 12.23 -7.94 -18.82
CA THR A 115 11.78 -8.38 -17.51
C THR A 115 12.86 -8.14 -16.44
N LEU A 116 14.11 -8.50 -16.72
CA LEU A 116 15.24 -8.28 -15.80
C LEU A 116 15.48 -6.79 -15.53
N VAL A 117 15.47 -5.96 -16.59
CA VAL A 117 15.61 -4.49 -16.44
C VAL A 117 14.48 -3.94 -15.58
N SER A 118 13.25 -4.42 -15.75
CA SER A 118 12.11 -4.01 -14.91
C SER A 118 12.33 -4.38 -13.44
N PHE A 119 12.76 -5.61 -13.14
CA PHE A 119 13.04 -6.02 -11.76
C PHE A 119 14.20 -5.26 -11.11
N TYR A 120 15.27 -4.97 -11.84
CA TYR A 120 16.33 -4.09 -11.35
C TYR A 120 15.79 -2.70 -11.05
N GLY A 121 14.98 -2.17 -11.97
CA GLY A 121 14.30 -0.89 -11.80
C GLY A 121 13.33 -0.88 -10.62
N ALA A 122 12.71 -2.00 -10.27
CA ALA A 122 11.85 -2.12 -9.09
C ALA A 122 12.66 -1.96 -7.80
N GLY A 123 13.81 -2.64 -7.68
CA GLY A 123 14.71 -2.47 -6.53
C GLY A 123 15.14 -1.01 -6.33
N LYS A 124 15.45 -0.28 -7.43
CA LYS A 124 15.79 1.15 -7.34
C LYS A 124 14.64 1.99 -6.80
N LYS A 125 13.41 1.74 -7.28
CA LYS A 125 12.21 2.45 -6.81
C LYS A 125 11.91 2.17 -5.34
N ILE A 126 12.14 0.94 -4.87
CA ILE A 126 11.97 0.58 -3.45
C ILE A 126 13.01 1.29 -2.58
N ALA A 127 14.28 1.29 -2.99
CA ALA A 127 15.33 2.04 -2.30
C ALA A 127 15.01 3.55 -2.24
N ASP A 128 14.44 4.09 -3.31
CA ASP A 128 14.01 5.48 -3.39
C ASP A 128 12.81 5.77 -2.47
N ALA A 129 11.84 4.86 -2.38
CA ALA A 129 10.73 4.96 -1.43
C ALA A 129 11.22 4.89 0.03
N GLN A 130 12.25 4.07 0.31
CA GLN A 130 12.91 4.06 1.63
C GLN A 130 13.50 5.43 1.97
N ARG A 131 14.21 6.08 1.05
CA ARG A 131 14.72 7.46 1.25
C ARG A 131 13.58 8.43 1.52
N ALA A 132 12.54 8.39 0.70
CA ALA A 132 11.38 9.28 0.83
C ALA A 132 10.62 9.05 2.15
N ALA A 133 10.66 7.84 2.73
CA ALA A 133 10.14 7.58 4.08
C ALA A 133 11.11 7.98 5.21
N GLY A 134 12.24 8.60 4.90
CA GLY A 134 13.26 8.98 5.89
C GLY A 134 14.14 7.83 6.36
N LEU A 135 14.06 6.66 5.72
CA LEU A 135 14.88 5.48 6.04
C LEU A 135 16.21 5.51 5.29
N SER A 136 17.22 4.86 5.87
CA SER A 136 18.43 4.50 5.13
C SER A 136 18.08 3.40 4.12
N PRO A 137 18.44 3.53 2.83
CA PRO A 137 18.11 2.53 1.82
C PRO A 137 18.82 1.21 2.10
N THR A 138 18.05 0.14 2.21
CA THR A 138 18.57 -1.23 2.35
C THR A 138 18.25 -2.10 1.14
N CYS A 139 17.36 -1.65 0.26
CA CYS A 139 17.04 -2.38 -0.95
C CYS A 139 18.18 -2.30 -1.98
N SER A 140 18.75 -3.45 -2.33
CA SER A 140 19.78 -3.61 -3.35
C SER A 140 19.16 -4.19 -4.63
N PRO A 141 19.14 -3.43 -5.74
CA PRO A 141 18.63 -3.91 -7.02
C PRO A 141 19.38 -5.15 -7.55
N GLY A 142 20.70 -5.19 -7.36
CA GLY A 142 21.54 -6.31 -7.80
C GLY A 142 21.27 -7.57 -6.98
N LEU A 143 21.14 -7.44 -5.66
CA LEU A 143 20.79 -8.58 -4.78
C LEU A 143 19.42 -9.12 -5.15
N GLY A 144 18.43 -8.24 -5.35
CA GLY A 144 17.10 -8.66 -5.77
C GLY A 144 17.10 -9.42 -7.10
N LEU A 145 17.91 -9.00 -8.09
CA LEU A 145 18.09 -9.77 -9.33
C LEU A 145 18.71 -11.15 -9.10
N VAL A 146 19.79 -11.25 -8.32
CA VAL A 146 20.42 -12.54 -8.02
C VAL A 146 19.43 -13.48 -7.34
N LEU A 147 18.65 -12.97 -6.39
CA LEU A 147 17.63 -13.73 -5.69
C LEU A 147 16.47 -14.17 -6.59
N LEU A 148 16.17 -13.49 -7.71
CA LEU A 148 15.14 -13.97 -8.65
C LEU A 148 15.53 -15.32 -9.27
N PHE A 149 16.81 -15.54 -9.55
CA PHE A 149 17.30 -16.81 -10.10
C PHE A 149 17.35 -17.93 -9.05
N ILE A 150 17.26 -17.60 -7.76
CA ILE A 150 17.21 -18.55 -6.66
C ILE A 150 15.73 -18.71 -6.26
N LEU A 151 15.00 -19.61 -6.91
CA LEU A 151 13.59 -19.91 -6.61
C LEU A 151 12.64 -18.69 -6.59
N GLY A 152 12.96 -17.63 -7.34
CA GLY A 152 12.15 -16.41 -7.32
C GLY A 152 12.18 -15.63 -6.00
N LEU A 153 13.18 -15.87 -5.14
CA LEU A 153 13.32 -15.21 -3.82
C LEU A 153 13.41 -13.69 -3.91
N GLY A 154 13.70 -13.13 -5.09
CA GLY A 154 13.64 -11.68 -5.34
C GLY A 154 12.26 -11.08 -5.03
N ILE A 155 11.17 -11.82 -5.24
CA ILE A 155 9.80 -11.37 -4.91
C ILE A 155 9.64 -11.23 -3.39
N LEU A 156 10.07 -12.25 -2.65
CA LEU A 156 10.06 -12.24 -1.18
C LEU A 156 10.90 -11.08 -0.65
N TYR A 157 12.10 -10.92 -1.18
CA TYR A 157 13.03 -9.85 -0.82
C TYR A 157 12.43 -8.46 -1.05
N TYR A 158 11.91 -8.19 -2.26
CA TYR A 158 11.32 -6.89 -2.57
C TYR A 158 10.09 -6.59 -1.72
N GLN A 159 9.25 -7.60 -1.42
CA GLN A 159 8.13 -7.40 -0.51
C GLN A 159 8.60 -7.09 0.92
N ALA A 160 9.65 -7.75 1.41
CA ALA A 160 10.22 -7.46 2.72
C ALA A 160 10.79 -6.04 2.81
N GLU A 161 11.48 -5.57 1.76
CA GLU A 161 12.01 -4.21 1.68
C GLU A 161 10.91 -3.14 1.60
N LEU A 162 9.82 -3.40 0.86
CA LEU A 162 8.64 -2.54 0.82
C LEU A 162 7.94 -2.43 2.18
N ASN A 163 7.81 -3.54 2.90
CA ASN A 163 7.19 -3.51 4.22
C ASN A 163 7.95 -2.63 5.22
N LYS A 164 9.27 -2.40 5.04
CA LYS A 164 10.01 -1.44 5.87
C LYS A 164 9.47 -0.02 5.70
N VAL A 165 9.16 0.38 4.46
CA VAL A 165 8.56 1.68 4.13
C VAL A 165 7.18 1.81 4.79
N VAL A 166 6.38 0.74 4.74
CA VAL A 166 5.05 0.72 5.36
C VAL A 166 5.14 0.84 6.87
N ARG A 167 6.05 0.10 7.52
CA ARG A 167 6.21 0.10 8.98
C ARG A 167 6.71 1.43 9.53
N ALA A 168 7.52 2.16 8.76
CA ALA A 168 7.96 3.51 9.11
C ALA A 168 6.80 4.51 9.27
N ASN A 169 5.66 4.21 8.67
CA ASN A 169 4.44 5.03 8.67
C ASN A 169 3.24 4.23 9.23
N SER A 170 3.50 3.26 10.12
CA SER A 170 2.49 2.30 10.60
C SER A 170 1.32 2.93 11.38
N ASN A 171 1.47 4.18 11.83
CA ASN A 171 0.42 4.98 12.44
C ASN A 171 -0.61 5.52 11.42
N VAL A 172 -0.35 5.38 10.12
CA VAL A 172 -1.24 5.83 9.04
C VAL A 172 -1.84 4.60 8.34
N PRO A 173 -3.17 4.49 8.22
CA PRO A 173 -3.78 3.38 7.47
C PRO A 173 -3.43 3.42 5.98
N PRO A 174 -3.42 2.27 5.28
CA PRO A 174 -3.24 2.22 3.83
C PRO A 174 -4.22 3.15 3.10
N GLY A 175 -3.77 3.80 2.03
CA GLY A 175 -4.58 4.74 1.25
C GLY A 175 -4.70 6.16 1.81
N HIS A 176 -4.14 6.44 2.99
CA HIS A 176 -4.14 7.77 3.59
C HIS A 176 -2.83 8.53 3.32
N GLU A 177 -2.86 9.85 3.50
CA GLU A 177 -1.70 10.71 3.26
C GLU A 177 -0.56 10.46 4.25
N VAL A 178 0.66 10.38 3.74
CA VAL A 178 1.90 10.27 4.53
C VAL A 178 2.88 11.36 4.14
N PHE A 179 3.72 11.74 5.08
CA PHE A 179 4.78 12.72 4.87
C PHE A 179 6.01 12.07 4.25
N LEU A 180 6.58 12.75 3.26
CA LEU A 180 7.82 12.34 2.60
C LEU A 180 8.95 13.30 2.93
N TYR A 181 10.16 12.77 2.97
CA TYR A 181 11.39 13.44 3.33
C TYR A 181 12.41 13.42 2.19
N VAL A 182 13.52 14.13 2.40
CA VAL A 182 14.72 14.17 1.54
C VAL A 182 15.87 13.38 2.14
#